data_AF-A0A917WYT8-F1
#
_entry.id   AF-A0A917WYT8-F1
#
_cell.length_a   1.000
_cell.length_b   1.000
_cell.length_c   1.000
_cell.angle_alpha   90.00
_cell.angle_beta   90.00
_cell.angle_gamma   90.00
#
_symmetry.space_group_name_H-M   'P 1'
#
loop_
_entity.id
_entity.type
_entity.pdbx_description
1 polymer ?
#
loop_
_entity_poly.entity_id
_entity_poly.type
_entity_poly.pdbx_seq_one_letter_code
_entity_poly.pdbx_strand_id
1 'polypeptide(L)'
;MSKFVWPAVVAGFVVGAAEFADLAAFAPAGPVLWIPPAAALLYLVLALARHRLVARQLAGVALFTAAAGAALVVDPVAGQYVVAAGWAGHAVWDWFHRDGTVIPRWIIGFCLPYDLLVAAALVYGATTIAR
;
A
#
# COMPACT_ATOMS: atom_id res chain seq x y z
N MET A 1 -18.18 -14.28 9.16
CA MET A 1 -17.04 -13.34 8.96
C MET A 1 -16.04 -13.57 10.08
N SER A 2 -14.73 -13.52 9.82
CA SER A 2 -13.71 -13.62 10.88
C SER A 2 -13.97 -12.52 11.92
N LYS A 3 -13.98 -12.88 13.22
CA LYS A 3 -14.16 -11.94 14.34
C LYS A 3 -13.13 -10.80 14.39
N PHE A 4 -12.06 -10.92 13.61
CA PHE A 4 -10.95 -9.97 13.58
C PHE A 4 -11.04 -8.93 12.45
N VAL A 5 -11.93 -9.08 11.47
CA VAL A 5 -11.98 -8.14 10.31
C VAL A 5 -12.35 -6.73 10.76
N TRP A 6 -13.40 -6.56 11.56
CA TRP A 6 -13.83 -5.24 12.03
C TRP A 6 -12.80 -4.55 12.93
N PRO A 7 -12.22 -5.23 13.95
CA PRO A 7 -11.11 -4.67 14.70
C PRO A 7 -9.93 -4.24 13.81
N ALA A 8 -9.59 -5.03 12.78
CA ALA A 8 -8.51 -4.71 11.86
C ALA A 8 -8.84 -3.47 11.00
N VAL A 9 -10.08 -3.33 10.51
CA VAL A 9 -10.53 -2.12 9.80
C VAL A 9 -10.41 -0.88 10.67
N VAL A 10 -10.87 -0.94 11.92
CA VAL A 10 -10.75 0.18 12.86
C VAL A 10 -9.28 0.49 13.12
N ALA A 11 -8.45 -0.51 13.34
CA ALA A 11 -7.01 -0.32 13.55
C ALA A 11 -6.34 0.33 12.34
N GLY A 12 -6.61 -0.15 11.11
CA GLY A 12 -6.06 0.42 9.88
C GLY A 12 -6.49 1.86 9.67
N PHE A 13 -7.75 2.17 9.94
CA PHE A 13 -8.24 3.54 9.90
C PHE A 13 -7.57 4.44 10.94
N VAL A 14 -7.47 4.00 12.21
CA VAL A 14 -6.86 4.80 13.29
C VAL A 14 -5.38 5.06 13.02
N VAL A 15 -4.63 4.04 12.60
CA VAL A 15 -3.21 4.19 12.26
C VAL A 15 -3.04 5.10 11.04
N GLY A 16 -3.82 4.89 9.98
CA GLY A 16 -3.76 5.73 8.79
C GLY A 16 -4.17 7.17 9.06
N ALA A 17 -5.14 7.40 9.95
CA ALA A 17 -5.57 8.74 10.34
C ALA A 17 -4.51 9.45 11.19
N ALA A 18 -3.82 8.71 12.06
CA ALA A 18 -2.70 9.25 12.83
C ALA A 18 -1.53 9.65 11.92
N GLU A 19 -1.15 8.80 10.96
CA GLU A 19 -0.12 9.14 9.94
C GLU A 19 -0.56 10.30 9.03
N PHE A 20 -1.84 10.34 8.65
CA PHE A 20 -2.39 11.47 7.90
C PHE A 20 -2.35 12.77 8.71
N ALA A 21 -2.51 12.72 10.04
CA ALA A 21 -2.42 13.91 10.89
C ALA A 21 -0.98 14.36 11.12
N ASP A 22 -0.03 13.41 11.12
CA ASP A 22 1.41 13.65 11.24
C ASP A 22 2.07 13.68 9.85
N LEU A 23 1.66 14.65 9.02
CA LEU A 23 2.20 14.87 7.66
C LEU A 23 3.67 15.29 7.70
N ALA A 24 4.55 14.36 8.09
CA ALA A 24 5.97 14.52 7.94
C ALA A 24 6.29 14.74 6.45
N ALA A 25 7.32 15.55 6.19
CA ALA A 25 7.80 15.76 4.83
C ALA A 25 8.08 14.39 4.18
N PHE A 26 7.57 14.19 2.96
CA PHE A 26 7.84 12.98 2.20
C PHE A 26 9.35 12.80 2.05
N ALA A 27 9.86 11.70 2.59
CA ALA A 27 11.25 11.30 2.43
C ALA A 27 11.35 10.38 1.19
N PRO A 28 12.03 10.80 0.12
CA PRO A 28 12.03 10.08 -1.17
C PRO A 28 12.52 8.62 -1.11
N ALA A 29 13.27 8.24 -0.07
CA ALA A 29 13.74 6.87 0.16
C ALA A 29 13.27 6.28 1.50
N GLY A 30 12.24 6.88 2.11
CA GLY A 30 11.71 6.46 3.39
C GLY A 30 10.86 5.17 3.31
N PRO A 31 10.40 4.67 4.46
CA PRO A 31 9.59 3.44 4.52
C PRO A 31 8.35 3.46 3.62
N VAL A 32 7.70 4.63 3.49
CA VAL A 32 6.49 4.83 2.69
C VAL A 32 6.68 4.43 1.22
N LEU A 33 7.89 4.57 0.67
CA LEU A 33 8.20 4.12 -0.69
C LEU A 33 8.21 2.59 -0.81
N TRP A 34 8.76 1.91 0.19
CA TRP A 34 9.12 0.49 0.12
C TRP A 34 8.06 -0.45 0.68
N ILE A 35 7.08 0.06 1.43
CA ILE A 35 6.01 -0.77 2.01
C ILE A 35 5.19 -1.50 0.93
N PRO A 36 4.65 -0.86 -0.13
CA PRO A 36 3.89 -1.58 -1.15
C PRO A 36 4.65 -2.72 -1.85
N PRO A 37 5.91 -2.55 -2.33
CA PRO A 37 6.65 -3.68 -2.90
C PRO A 37 7.00 -4.75 -1.86
N ALA A 38 7.30 -4.38 -0.61
CA ALA A 38 7.53 -5.35 0.46
C ALA A 38 6.26 -6.18 0.78
N ALA A 39 5.09 -5.54 0.81
CA ALA A 39 3.81 -6.21 0.96
C ALA A 39 3.54 -7.17 -0.20
N ALA A 40 3.78 -6.74 -1.44
CA ALA A 40 3.65 -7.61 -2.62
C ALA A 40 4.58 -8.83 -2.57
N LEU A 41 5.82 -8.65 -2.10
CA LEU A 41 6.76 -9.76 -1.87
C LEU A 41 6.23 -10.74 -0.82
N LEU A 42 5.68 -10.24 0.28
CA LEU A 42 5.03 -11.09 1.30
C LEU A 42 3.87 -11.90 0.68
N TYR A 43 3.03 -11.26 -0.14
CA TYR A 43 1.94 -11.96 -0.84
C TYR A 43 2.47 -13.05 -1.76
N LEU A 44 3.58 -12.80 -2.48
CA LEU A 44 4.22 -13.80 -3.32
C LEU A 44 4.71 -15.00 -2.51
N VAL A 45 5.40 -14.76 -1.38
CA VAL A 45 5.85 -15.83 -0.47
C VAL A 45 4.67 -16.66 0.01
N LEU A 46 3.58 -16.01 0.43
CA LEU A 46 2.35 -16.66 0.89
C LEU A 46 1.62 -17.42 -0.23
N ALA A 47 1.63 -16.90 -1.46
CA ALA A 47 1.07 -17.53 -2.64
C ALA A 47 1.85 -18.78 -3.06
N LEU A 48 3.18 -18.73 -3.00
CA LEU A 48 4.07 -19.86 -3.25
C LEU A 48 3.83 -20.98 -2.23
N ALA A 49 3.79 -20.63 -0.93
CA ALA A 49 3.52 -21.59 0.15
C ALA A 49 2.14 -22.25 0.04
N ARG A 50 1.16 -21.57 -0.55
CA ARG A 50 -0.21 -22.09 -0.74
C ARG A 50 -0.45 -22.68 -2.14
N HIS A 51 0.51 -22.56 -3.05
CA HIS A 51 0.36 -22.87 -4.49
C HIS A 51 -0.87 -22.20 -5.14
N ARG A 52 -1.11 -20.91 -4.84
CA ARG A 52 -2.27 -20.14 -5.35
C ARG A 52 -1.85 -18.83 -5.97
N LEU A 53 -2.35 -18.53 -7.17
CA LEU A 53 -2.27 -17.20 -7.81
C LEU A 53 -0.83 -16.62 -7.91
N VAL A 54 0.19 -17.47 -8.09
CA VAL A 54 1.60 -17.06 -8.09
C VAL A 54 1.91 -16.03 -9.18
N ALA A 55 1.43 -16.26 -10.42
CA ALA A 55 1.63 -15.33 -11.53
C ALA A 55 1.06 -13.94 -11.23
N ARG A 56 -0.08 -13.88 -10.52
CA ARG A 56 -0.66 -12.62 -10.05
C ARG A 56 0.29 -11.94 -9.08
N GLN A 57 0.81 -12.64 -8.07
CA GLN A 57 1.71 -12.01 -7.10
C GLN A 57 3.04 -11.54 -7.72
N LEU A 58 3.57 -12.28 -8.71
CA LEU A 58 4.73 -11.82 -9.49
C LEU A 58 4.44 -10.50 -10.22
N ALA A 59 3.26 -10.37 -10.83
CA ALA A 59 2.85 -9.12 -11.46
C ALA A 59 2.71 -7.98 -10.43
N GLY A 60 2.18 -8.27 -9.25
CA GLY A 60 2.13 -7.31 -8.14
C GLY A 60 3.53 -6.81 -7.75
N VAL A 61 4.46 -7.72 -7.47
CA VAL A 61 5.86 -7.39 -7.15
C VAL A 61 6.48 -6.53 -8.25
N ALA A 62 6.35 -6.94 -9.51
CA ALA A 62 6.90 -6.18 -10.63
C ALA A 62 6.31 -4.77 -10.72
N LEU A 63 5.00 -4.61 -10.60
CA LEU A 63 4.32 -3.31 -10.69
C LEU A 63 4.69 -2.38 -9.53
N PHE A 64 4.66 -2.87 -8.29
CA PHE A 64 4.96 -2.03 -7.12
C PHE A 64 6.45 -1.69 -7.02
N THR A 65 7.35 -2.62 -7.38
CA THR A 65 8.79 -2.32 -7.45
C THR A 65 9.09 -1.34 -8.58
N ALA A 66 8.43 -1.47 -9.74
CA ALA A 66 8.60 -0.51 -10.84
C ALA A 66 8.09 0.89 -10.46
N ALA A 67 6.94 0.99 -9.77
CA ALA A 67 6.44 2.26 -9.27
C ALA A 67 7.40 2.91 -8.25
N ALA A 68 7.94 2.12 -7.31
CA ALA A 68 8.94 2.60 -6.36
C ALA A 68 10.23 3.08 -7.07
N GLY A 69 10.72 2.32 -8.05
CA GLY A 69 11.88 2.71 -8.85
C GLY A 69 11.63 3.99 -9.67
N ALA A 70 10.44 4.12 -10.26
CA ALA A 70 10.04 5.30 -11.02
C ALA A 70 10.01 6.55 -10.12
N ALA A 71 9.48 6.45 -8.90
CA ALA A 71 9.44 7.56 -7.95
C ALA A 71 10.83 8.10 -7.56
N LEU A 72 11.89 7.27 -7.63
CA LEU A 72 13.26 7.66 -7.33
C LEU A 72 13.98 8.42 -8.45
N VAL A 73 13.48 8.35 -9.69
CA VAL A 73 14.15 8.90 -10.88
C VAL A 73 13.42 10.08 -11.52
N VAL A 74 12.22 10.39 -11.03
CA VAL A 74 11.45 11.57 -11.46
C VAL A 74 11.61 12.73 -10.47
N ASP A 75 11.09 13.90 -10.84
CA ASP A 75 10.98 15.05 -9.94
C ASP A 75 10.30 14.66 -8.60
N PRO A 76 10.78 15.12 -7.43
CA PRO A 76 10.21 14.75 -6.13
C PRO A 76 8.69 14.91 -5.99
N VAL A 77 8.09 15.95 -6.57
CA VAL A 77 6.63 16.15 -6.51
C VAL A 77 5.92 15.08 -7.34
N ALA A 78 6.39 14.85 -8.57
CA ALA A 78 5.88 13.75 -9.41
C ALA A 78 6.09 12.38 -8.73
N GLY A 79 7.23 12.16 -8.09
CA GLY A 79 7.57 10.93 -7.37
C GLY A 79 6.61 10.67 -6.22
N GLN A 80 6.24 11.70 -5.46
CA GLN A 80 5.25 11.61 -4.39
C GLN A 80 3.87 11.17 -4.91
N TYR A 81 3.44 11.66 -6.08
CA TYR A 81 2.21 11.18 -6.73
C TYR A 81 2.31 9.73 -7.21
N VAL A 82 3.47 9.31 -7.73
CA VAL A 82 3.71 7.91 -8.11
C VAL A 82 3.61 6.99 -6.90
N VAL A 83 4.19 7.38 -5.76
CA VAL A 83 4.08 6.61 -4.50
C VAL A 83 2.61 6.56 -4.05
N ALA A 84 1.89 7.69 -4.09
CA ALA A 84 0.47 7.72 -3.75
C ALA A 84 -0.36 6.76 -4.62
N ALA A 85 -0.10 6.73 -5.93
CA ALA A 85 -0.74 5.79 -6.85
C ALA A 85 -0.38 4.32 -6.52
N GLY A 86 0.86 4.06 -6.08
CA GLY A 86 1.29 2.75 -5.59
C GLY A 86 0.48 2.28 -4.36
N TRP A 87 0.29 3.14 -3.38
CA TRP A 87 -0.54 2.85 -2.19
C TRP A 87 -2.01 2.62 -2.56
N ALA A 88 -2.61 3.51 -3.35
CA ALA A 88 -3.98 3.31 -3.81
C ALA A 88 -4.13 2.03 -4.66
N GLY A 89 -3.13 1.73 -5.49
CA GLY A 89 -3.05 0.49 -6.26
C GLY A 89 -2.96 -0.75 -5.37
N HIS A 90 -2.24 -0.68 -4.24
CA HIS A 90 -2.20 -1.75 -3.25
C HIS A 90 -3.55 -1.97 -2.58
N ALA A 91 -4.29 -0.91 -2.22
CA ALA A 91 -5.65 -1.04 -1.71
C ALA A 91 -6.59 -1.78 -2.69
N VAL A 92 -6.47 -1.46 -3.99
CA VAL A 92 -7.22 -2.14 -5.06
C VAL A 92 -6.76 -3.60 -5.20
N TRP A 93 -5.46 -3.85 -5.11
CA TRP A 93 -4.88 -5.20 -5.13
C TRP A 93 -5.43 -6.07 -4.00
N ASP A 94 -5.49 -5.53 -2.79
CA ASP A 94 -6.01 -6.18 -1.60
C ASP A 94 -7.50 -6.50 -1.70
N TRP A 95 -8.27 -5.59 -2.30
CA TRP A 95 -9.67 -5.84 -2.58
C TRP A 95 -9.87 -7.10 -3.45
N PHE A 96 -8.99 -7.34 -4.41
CA PHE A 96 -9.04 -8.55 -5.22
C PHE A 96 -8.61 -9.84 -4.49
N HIS A 97 -8.05 -9.73 -3.28
CA HIS A 97 -7.72 -10.84 -2.41
C HIS A 97 -8.71 -11.03 -1.25
N ARG A 98 -9.82 -10.26 -1.23
CA ARG A 98 -10.82 -10.25 -0.13
C ARG A 98 -11.48 -11.60 0.16
N ASP A 99 -11.33 -12.57 -0.73
CA ASP A 99 -11.78 -13.95 -0.52
C ASP A 99 -10.95 -14.67 0.56
N GLY A 100 -9.74 -14.20 0.83
CA GLY A 100 -8.83 -14.74 1.84
C GLY A 100 -7.95 -15.89 1.32
N THR A 101 -7.86 -16.08 0.01
CA THR A 101 -7.17 -17.23 -0.61
C THR A 101 -5.65 -17.18 -0.48
N VAL A 102 -5.06 -15.99 -0.60
CA VAL A 102 -3.61 -15.75 -0.50
C VAL A 102 -3.24 -15.24 0.89
N ILE A 103 -4.03 -14.31 1.42
CA ILE A 103 -3.76 -13.63 2.69
C ILE A 103 -5.02 -13.66 3.58
N PRO A 104 -4.88 -13.71 4.93
CA PRO A 104 -6.03 -13.62 5.81
C PRO A 104 -6.86 -12.33 5.61
N ARG A 105 -8.19 -12.49 5.59
CA ARG A 105 -9.14 -11.39 5.37
C ARG A 105 -9.02 -10.21 6.34
N TRP A 106 -8.49 -10.44 7.54
CA TRP A 106 -8.31 -9.36 8.50
C TRP A 106 -7.15 -8.44 8.12
N ILE A 107 -6.12 -8.95 7.42
CA ILE A 107 -5.02 -8.11 6.91
C ILE A 107 -5.56 -7.13 5.88
N ILE A 108 -6.39 -7.62 4.95
CA ILE A 108 -7.10 -6.77 3.97
C ILE A 108 -7.99 -5.74 4.67
N GLY A 109 -8.64 -6.14 5.76
CA GLY A 109 -9.42 -5.23 6.59
C GLY A 109 -8.59 -4.06 7.11
N PHE A 110 -7.34 -4.31 7.55
CA PHE A 110 -6.41 -3.28 8.00
C PHE A 110 -5.85 -2.44 6.84
N CYS A 111 -5.30 -3.09 5.82
CA CYS A 111 -4.56 -2.43 4.75
C CYS A 111 -5.45 -1.51 3.93
N LEU A 112 -6.70 -1.90 3.63
CA LEU A 112 -7.55 -1.12 2.74
C LEU A 112 -7.82 0.33 3.21
N PRO A 113 -8.27 0.60 4.45
CA PRO A 113 -8.38 1.98 4.93
C PRO A 113 -7.02 2.65 5.14
N TYR A 114 -6.01 1.90 5.61
CA TYR A 114 -4.67 2.43 5.86
C TYR A 114 -4.02 2.97 4.57
N ASP A 115 -3.96 2.15 3.52
CA ASP A 115 -3.36 2.48 2.23
C ASP A 115 -4.02 3.69 1.58
N LEU A 116 -5.34 3.79 1.66
CA LEU A 116 -6.09 4.92 1.09
C LEU A 116 -5.80 6.23 1.86
N LEU A 117 -5.64 6.16 3.17
CA LEU A 117 -5.28 7.33 3.99
C LEU A 117 -3.84 7.76 3.72
N VAL A 118 -2.89 6.83 3.61
CA VAL A 118 -1.51 7.14 3.23
C VAL A 118 -1.45 7.74 1.82
N ALA A 119 -2.17 7.17 0.85
CA ALA A 119 -2.27 7.73 -0.50
C ALA A 119 -2.84 9.15 -0.48
N ALA A 120 -3.90 9.40 0.31
CA ALA A 120 -4.48 10.73 0.45
C ALA A 120 -3.51 11.73 1.11
N ALA A 121 -2.76 11.31 2.13
CA ALA A 121 -1.74 12.13 2.79
C ALA A 121 -0.65 12.56 1.79
N LEU A 122 -0.18 11.60 0.97
CA LEU A 122 0.83 11.87 -0.05
C LEU A 122 0.33 12.84 -1.12
N VAL A 123 -0.90 12.66 -1.61
CA VAL A 123 -1.52 13.61 -2.56
C VAL A 123 -1.61 14.99 -1.96
N TYR A 124 -2.10 15.11 -0.72
CA TYR A 124 -2.21 16.39 -0.02
C TYR A 124 -0.85 17.06 0.14
N GLY A 125 0.16 16.34 0.63
CA GLY A 125 1.51 16.87 0.79
C GLY A 125 2.15 17.32 -0.53
N ALA A 126 1.90 16.62 -1.64
CA ALA A 126 2.40 17.03 -2.95
C ALA A 126 1.77 18.36 -3.40
N THR A 127 0.46 18.55 -3.14
CA THR A 127 -0.23 19.80 -3.47
C THR A 127 0.18 20.99 -2.62
N THR A 128 0.70 20.77 -1.40
CA THR A 128 1.20 21.87 -0.55
C THR A 128 2.61 22.30 -0.92
N ILE A 129 3.43 21.41 -1.51
CA ILE A 129 4.77 21.75 -2.03
C ILE A 129 4.68 22.50 -3.36
N ALA A 130 3.69 22.19 -4.19
CA ALA A 130 3.53 22.76 -5.52
C ALA A 130 2.89 24.17 -5.56
N ARG A 131 2.57 24.76 -4.40
CA ARG A 131 2.03 26.12 -4.25
C ARG A 131 3.09 27.08 -3.77
#